data_AF-A0A968MLE3-F1
#
_entry.id   AF-A0A968MLE3-F1
#
_cell.length_a   1.000
_cell.length_b   1.000
_cell.length_c   1.000
_cell.angle_alpha   90.00
_cell.angle_beta   90.00
_cell.angle_gamma   90.00
#
_symmetry.space_group_name_H-M   'P 1'
#
loop_
_entity.id
_entity.type
_entity.pdbx_description
1 polymer ?
#
loop_
_entity_poly.entity_id
_entity_poly.type
_entity_poly.pdbx_seq_one_letter_code
_entity_poly.pdbx_strand_id
1 'polypeptide(L)'
;MKSLDSSDARVVDQKARLTELMHRASGVRITASVPTDTLGDGRQVEVTVSVANPSGVDVRLQSIDVAGMQSSPREAIAFGEVKQELLQVELPSNGAWTPTPWLQRAPEEYSFVGDFEAVSRPDGPPGLVARVSVLVEGHPLTTEIPVLYRVVDPSFGERASPAHRLPAFSVTPAREVTEVLEGSATTSWIVRRHGGAREAEIRFPSEGGWRFDPSVVRVSGDETNLRVTATTKDAATETASLRPQVVLDGREQPAFRLDRVHHEHVGVLMALRPSVMRFVPLDVRVPAARVGYVMGAGDEIPERLADIGVDIELVSIARLRALDFKDKDVLVLGVRAFNVLPELRDLRGRLFDWVEAGGRLIVQYNTHNWFDPLDFDLGPGTLRLGRSRVTEERSRVQVLDEMHPVFRDPHRITADDWQSWVQERGLYFADTWDSSWVPLVEMADPGEDPNRGALLIRRHGRGEVIYTGLSFFRQIPAGVPGAYRLFLNLIGHARS
;
A
#
# COMPACT_ATOMS: atom_id res chain seq x y z
N MET A 1 34.09 -46.00 -6.33
CA MET A 1 33.09 -44.98 -5.94
C MET A 1 32.73 -44.21 -7.20
N LYS A 2 31.46 -44.20 -7.64
CA LYS A 2 31.06 -43.33 -8.76
C LYS A 2 31.20 -41.88 -8.30
N SER A 3 31.93 -41.06 -9.05
CA SER A 3 32.01 -39.62 -8.80
C SER A 3 30.61 -39.03 -8.88
N LEU A 4 30.21 -38.26 -7.88
CA LEU A 4 28.98 -37.46 -7.96
C LEU A 4 29.11 -36.47 -9.11
N ASP A 5 28.07 -36.37 -9.93
CA ASP A 5 27.99 -35.39 -11.00
C ASP A 5 27.96 -33.98 -10.39
N SER A 6 28.99 -33.18 -10.63
CA SER A 6 29.10 -31.83 -10.10
C SER A 6 28.11 -30.84 -10.71
N SER A 7 27.41 -31.23 -11.78
CA SER A 7 26.37 -30.44 -12.43
C SER A 7 24.95 -30.76 -11.93
N ASP A 8 24.76 -31.85 -11.17
CA ASP A 8 23.44 -32.17 -10.57
C ASP A 8 23.09 -31.11 -9.52
N ALA A 9 21.91 -30.51 -9.64
CA ALA A 9 21.43 -29.44 -8.74
C ALA A 9 21.45 -29.83 -7.26
N ARG A 10 21.21 -31.11 -6.92
CA ARG A 10 21.28 -31.61 -5.54
C ARG A 10 22.72 -31.66 -5.05
N VAL A 11 23.66 -32.03 -5.91
CA VAL A 11 25.08 -32.06 -5.57
C VAL A 11 25.59 -30.62 -5.37
N VAL A 12 25.14 -29.67 -6.18
CA VAL A 12 25.44 -28.24 -6.00
C VAL A 12 24.88 -27.72 -4.67
N ASP A 13 23.61 -27.98 -4.35
CA ASP A 13 22.98 -27.57 -3.08
C ASP A 13 23.70 -28.18 -1.87
N GLN A 14 23.99 -29.48 -1.89
CA GLN A 14 24.69 -30.14 -0.77
C GLN A 14 26.12 -29.62 -0.59
N LYS A 15 26.83 -29.30 -1.68
CA LYS A 15 28.14 -28.64 -1.60
C LYS A 15 28.05 -27.25 -0.99
N ALA A 16 27.02 -26.47 -1.35
CA ALA A 16 26.79 -25.14 -0.77
C ALA A 16 26.53 -25.24 0.74
N ARG A 17 25.66 -26.16 1.17
CA ARG A 17 25.38 -26.43 2.60
C ARG A 17 26.62 -26.88 3.37
N LEU A 18 27.44 -27.77 2.78
CA LEU A 18 28.67 -28.22 3.41
C LEU A 18 29.69 -27.08 3.55
N THR A 19 29.80 -26.23 2.52
CA THR A 19 30.67 -25.04 2.56
C THR A 19 30.22 -24.07 3.64
N GLU A 20 28.92 -23.83 3.77
CA GLU A 20 28.37 -23.01 4.86
C GLU A 20 28.64 -23.61 6.24
N LEU A 21 28.49 -24.93 6.39
CA LEU A 21 28.80 -25.64 7.64
C LEU A 21 30.29 -25.52 7.99
N MET A 22 31.18 -25.71 7.02
CA MET A 22 32.64 -25.54 7.20
C MET A 22 32.98 -24.11 7.62
N HIS A 23 32.37 -23.11 6.97
CA HIS A 23 32.53 -21.70 7.35
C HIS A 23 32.09 -21.46 8.80
N ARG A 24 30.88 -21.89 9.18
CA ARG A 24 30.37 -21.75 10.56
C ARG A 24 31.25 -22.49 11.58
N ALA A 25 31.73 -23.69 11.24
CA ALA A 25 32.58 -24.51 12.11
C ALA A 25 34.01 -23.96 12.25
N SER A 26 34.53 -23.24 11.24
CA SER A 26 35.85 -22.59 11.31
C SER A 26 35.95 -21.50 12.38
N GLY A 27 34.79 -20.97 12.81
CA GLY A 27 34.70 -19.82 13.72
C GLY A 27 35.04 -18.48 13.07
N VAL A 28 35.55 -18.44 11.83
CA VAL A 28 35.81 -17.21 11.09
C VAL A 28 34.49 -16.47 10.86
N ARG A 29 34.47 -15.16 11.16
CA ARG A 29 33.31 -14.29 10.91
C ARG A 29 33.61 -13.36 9.75
N ILE A 30 32.81 -13.47 8.70
CA ILE A 30 32.92 -12.64 7.51
C ILE A 30 31.64 -11.81 7.40
N THR A 31 31.77 -10.50 7.26
CA THR A 31 30.64 -9.59 7.07
C THR A 31 30.95 -8.60 5.96
N ALA A 32 29.96 -8.25 5.14
CA ALA A 32 30.08 -7.18 4.15
C ALA A 32 28.97 -6.16 4.39
N SER A 33 29.31 -4.88 4.35
CA SER A 33 28.36 -3.81 4.64
C SER A 33 28.52 -2.57 3.79
N VAL A 34 27.42 -1.84 3.65
CA VAL A 34 27.31 -0.55 2.97
C VAL A 34 26.68 0.49 3.90
N PRO A 35 26.96 1.79 3.70
CA PRO A 35 26.42 2.86 4.55
C PRO A 35 24.98 3.26 4.20
N THR A 36 24.39 2.72 3.13
CA THR A 36 23.01 3.01 2.70
C THR A 36 22.25 1.72 2.38
N ASP A 37 20.94 1.74 2.60
CA ASP A 37 20.02 0.65 2.22
C ASP A 37 19.60 0.70 0.75
N THR A 38 19.89 1.80 0.04
CA THR A 38 19.63 1.97 -1.39
C THR A 38 20.92 1.97 -2.20
N LEU A 39 20.96 1.12 -3.23
CA LEU A 39 22.08 0.91 -4.15
C LEU A 39 21.62 1.22 -5.58
N GLY A 40 21.47 2.51 -5.88
CA GLY A 40 20.94 2.95 -7.18
C GLY A 40 21.91 2.75 -8.34
N ASP A 41 21.35 2.54 -9.52
CA ASP A 41 22.10 2.34 -10.76
C ASP A 41 23.11 3.46 -11.08
N GLY A 42 24.27 3.08 -11.63
CA GLY A 42 25.36 3.99 -12.01
C GLY A 42 26.08 4.66 -10.83
N ARG A 43 25.76 4.29 -9.58
CA ARG A 43 26.38 4.84 -8.38
C ARG A 43 27.67 4.11 -8.03
N GLN A 44 28.66 4.86 -7.56
CA GLN A 44 29.80 4.30 -6.84
C GLN A 44 29.44 4.11 -5.37
N VAL A 45 29.67 2.91 -4.85
CA VAL A 45 29.36 2.54 -3.48
C VAL A 45 30.60 1.98 -2.79
N GLU A 46 30.89 2.48 -1.61
CA GLU A 46 31.91 1.91 -0.75
C GLU A 46 31.35 0.70 -0.01
N VAL A 47 31.97 -0.46 -0.22
CA VAL A 47 31.65 -1.71 0.46
C VAL A 47 32.78 -2.03 1.44
N THR A 48 32.44 -2.14 2.71
CA THR A 48 33.38 -2.59 3.75
C THR A 48 33.21 -4.09 3.96
N VAL A 49 34.24 -4.87 3.69
CA VAL A 49 34.31 -6.30 4.00
C VAL A 49 35.20 -6.51 5.20
N SER A 50 34.68 -7.15 6.25
CA SER A 50 35.41 -7.44 7.48
C SER A 50 35.55 -8.94 7.66
N VAL A 51 36.76 -9.39 8.00
CA VAL A 51 37.08 -10.79 8.30
C VAL A 51 37.71 -10.84 9.70
N ALA A 52 37.05 -11.52 10.62
CA ALA A 52 37.47 -11.67 12.00
C ALA A 52 37.82 -13.12 12.33
N ASN A 53 38.91 -13.33 13.08
CA ASN A 53 39.34 -14.65 13.56
C ASN A 53 39.19 -14.79 15.08
N PRO A 54 38.01 -15.22 15.58
CA PRO A 54 37.80 -15.46 17.01
C PRO A 54 38.16 -16.88 17.45
N SER A 55 38.56 -17.79 16.56
CA SER A 55 38.73 -19.22 16.86
C SER A 55 40.17 -19.65 17.13
N GLY A 56 41.16 -18.82 16.79
CA GLY A 56 42.58 -19.06 17.10
C GLY A 56 43.27 -20.05 16.16
N VAL A 57 42.55 -20.53 15.16
CA VAL A 57 43.08 -21.30 14.03
C VAL A 57 43.85 -20.37 13.08
N ASP A 58 44.75 -20.93 12.27
CA ASP A 58 45.47 -20.17 11.25
C ASP A 58 44.50 -19.74 10.14
N VAL A 59 44.32 -18.43 9.99
CA VAL A 59 43.42 -17.82 9.00
C VAL A 59 44.19 -16.84 8.16
N ARG A 60 44.09 -16.97 6.83
CA ARG A 60 44.67 -16.02 5.88
C ARG A 60 43.65 -15.54 4.86
N LEU A 61 43.37 -14.25 4.81
CA LEU A 61 42.53 -13.65 3.77
C LEU A 61 43.27 -13.69 2.44
N GLN A 62 42.72 -14.38 1.44
CA GLN A 62 43.33 -14.49 0.12
C GLN A 62 42.82 -13.41 -0.83
N SER A 63 41.51 -13.33 -0.99
CA SER A 63 40.88 -12.42 -1.93
C SER A 63 39.44 -12.10 -1.57
N ILE A 64 38.99 -10.96 -2.07
CA ILE A 64 37.61 -10.48 -2.01
C ILE A 64 37.21 -10.07 -3.42
N ASP A 65 36.01 -10.45 -3.85
CA ASP A 65 35.37 -9.95 -5.06
C ASP A 65 33.97 -9.43 -4.70
N VAL A 66 33.70 -8.18 -5.03
CA VAL A 66 32.36 -7.59 -4.88
C VAL A 66 31.95 -7.02 -6.24
N ALA A 67 30.99 -7.66 -6.89
CA ALA A 67 30.52 -7.29 -8.22
C ALA A 67 31.65 -7.11 -9.25
N GLY A 68 32.68 -7.97 -9.21
CA GLY A 68 33.83 -7.93 -10.11
C GLY A 68 34.97 -6.99 -9.68
N MET A 69 34.76 -6.15 -8.65
CA MET A 69 35.86 -5.40 -8.02
C MET A 69 36.63 -6.33 -7.08
N GLN A 70 37.92 -6.48 -7.32
CA GLN A 70 38.76 -7.46 -6.63
C GLN A 70 39.79 -6.82 -5.71
N SER A 71 39.95 -7.39 -4.51
CA SER A 71 41.10 -7.17 -3.63
C SER A 71 41.79 -8.51 -3.34
N SER A 72 43.11 -8.51 -3.17
CA SER A 72 43.93 -9.71 -2.90
C SER A 72 44.98 -9.43 -1.83
N PRO A 73 44.56 -9.15 -0.59
CA PRO A 73 45.47 -8.68 0.46
C PRO A 73 46.49 -9.74 0.89
N ARG A 74 46.13 -11.03 0.84
CA ARG A 74 47.00 -12.17 1.20
C ARG A 74 47.56 -12.07 2.62
N GLU A 75 46.76 -11.56 3.56
CA GLU A 75 47.16 -11.26 4.93
C GLU A 75 46.75 -12.35 5.92
N ALA A 76 47.63 -12.65 6.88
CA ALA A 76 47.28 -13.47 8.04
C ALA A 76 46.39 -12.67 9.00
N ILE A 77 45.43 -13.34 9.63
CA ILE A 77 44.51 -12.76 10.61
C ILE A 77 44.77 -13.44 11.96
N ALA A 78 45.41 -12.72 12.86
CA ALA A 78 45.73 -13.25 14.18
C ALA A 78 44.47 -13.52 15.02
N PHE A 79 44.63 -14.32 16.08
CA PHE A 79 43.56 -14.54 17.04
C PHE A 79 43.04 -13.23 17.64
N GLY A 80 41.73 -13.01 17.57
CA GLY A 80 41.06 -11.80 18.03
C GLY A 80 41.17 -10.60 17.09
N GLU A 81 41.90 -10.74 15.97
CA GLU A 81 42.05 -9.67 14.99
C GLU A 81 40.86 -9.61 14.01
N VAL A 82 40.57 -8.39 13.55
CA VAL A 82 39.64 -8.11 12.45
C VAL A 82 40.42 -7.38 11.37
N LYS A 83 40.42 -7.91 10.15
CA LYS A 83 40.89 -7.22 8.94
C LYS A 83 39.71 -6.61 8.21
N GLN A 84 39.87 -5.39 7.72
CA GLN A 84 38.85 -4.68 6.95
C GLN A 84 39.41 -4.25 5.61
N GLU A 85 38.64 -4.48 4.55
CA GLU A 85 38.94 -4.08 3.18
C GLU A 85 37.81 -3.20 2.67
N LEU A 86 38.18 -2.05 2.10
CA LEU A 86 37.25 -1.07 1.53
C LEU A 86 37.32 -1.17 0.01
N LEU A 87 36.22 -1.58 -0.62
CA LEU A 87 36.11 -1.70 -2.07
C LEU A 87 35.18 -0.62 -2.60
N GLN A 88 35.66 0.17 -3.56
CA GLN A 88 34.85 1.14 -4.29
C GLN A 88 34.21 0.44 -5.49
N VAL A 89 32.95 0.05 -5.36
CA VAL A 89 32.22 -0.73 -6.36
C VAL A 89 31.38 0.21 -7.23
N GLU A 90 31.57 0.15 -8.55
CA GLU A 90 30.71 0.86 -9.50
C GLU A 90 29.52 -0.02 -9.88
N LEU A 91 28.31 0.46 -9.63
CA LEU A 91 27.10 -0.29 -9.94
C LEU A 91 26.73 -0.12 -11.42
N PRO A 92 26.39 -1.21 -12.14
CA PRO A 92 25.96 -1.10 -13.54
C PRO A 92 24.69 -0.27 -13.65
N SER A 93 24.57 0.52 -14.73
CA SER A 93 23.42 1.41 -14.98
C SER A 93 22.11 0.69 -15.35
N ASN A 94 22.12 -0.64 -15.44
CA ASN A 94 21.00 -1.48 -15.85
C ASN A 94 20.94 -2.80 -15.06
N GLY A 95 21.31 -2.76 -13.77
CA GLY A 95 21.28 -3.94 -12.92
C GLY A 95 19.86 -4.46 -12.65
N ALA A 96 19.73 -5.74 -12.31
CA ALA A 96 18.45 -6.28 -11.82
C ALA A 96 18.11 -5.65 -10.47
N TRP A 97 16.96 -5.01 -10.37
CA TRP A 97 16.49 -4.43 -9.12
C TRP A 97 15.94 -5.51 -8.20
N THR A 98 16.26 -5.39 -6.92
CA THR A 98 16.07 -6.47 -5.97
C THR A 98 14.83 -6.41 -5.09
N PRO A 99 14.26 -5.24 -4.69
CA PRO A 99 13.08 -5.26 -3.83
C PRO A 99 11.86 -5.84 -4.54
N THR A 100 11.15 -6.71 -3.82
CA THR A 100 9.83 -7.28 -4.20
C THR A 100 9.74 -7.59 -5.69
N PRO A 101 10.56 -8.51 -6.24
CA PRO A 101 10.68 -8.70 -7.69
C PRO A 101 9.34 -9.05 -8.38
N TRP A 102 8.41 -9.68 -7.66
CA TRP A 102 7.07 -10.00 -8.17
C TRP A 102 6.09 -8.81 -8.20
N LEU A 103 6.44 -7.68 -7.57
CA LEU A 103 5.66 -6.42 -7.63
C LEU A 103 6.20 -5.45 -8.70
N GLN A 104 7.34 -5.77 -9.32
CA GLN A 104 7.90 -4.96 -10.40
C GLN A 104 7.12 -5.09 -11.71
N ARG A 105 6.18 -6.05 -11.78
CA ARG A 105 5.19 -6.17 -12.85
C ARG A 105 3.80 -5.92 -12.27
N ALA A 106 2.89 -5.41 -13.10
CA ALA A 106 1.49 -5.34 -12.72
C ALA A 106 0.93 -6.76 -12.52
N PRO A 107 0.09 -6.98 -11.50
CA PRO A 107 -0.57 -8.27 -11.31
C PRO A 107 -1.53 -8.58 -12.47
N GLU A 108 -1.75 -9.87 -12.72
CA GLU A 108 -2.79 -10.39 -13.60
C GLU A 108 -3.97 -10.83 -12.72
N GLU A 109 -4.98 -9.96 -12.60
CA GLU A 109 -6.11 -10.12 -11.68
C GLU A 109 -5.63 -10.36 -10.23
N TYR A 110 -5.83 -11.57 -9.68
CA TYR A 110 -5.40 -11.96 -8.33
C TYR A 110 -4.05 -12.70 -8.29
N SER A 111 -3.31 -12.72 -9.39
CA SER A 111 -2.05 -13.46 -9.52
C SER A 111 -0.87 -12.54 -9.82
N PHE A 112 0.28 -12.87 -9.23
CA PHE A 112 1.55 -12.21 -9.55
C PHE A 112 2.38 -13.15 -10.43
N VAL A 113 2.85 -12.63 -11.55
CA VAL A 113 3.67 -13.40 -12.50
C VAL A 113 5.14 -13.00 -12.32
N GLY A 114 5.99 -13.97 -12.00
CA GLY A 114 7.42 -13.76 -11.81
C GLY A 114 8.23 -15.06 -11.94
N ASP A 115 9.54 -14.90 -12.03
CA ASP A 115 10.49 -16.02 -11.98
C ASP A 115 10.39 -16.72 -10.61
N PHE A 116 10.23 -18.05 -10.60
CA PHE A 116 10.05 -18.83 -9.38
C PHE A 116 11.15 -18.59 -8.33
N GLU A 117 12.41 -18.45 -8.75
CA GLU A 117 13.54 -18.15 -7.85
C GLU A 117 13.44 -16.74 -7.23
N ALA A 118 12.84 -15.80 -7.94
CA ALA A 118 12.62 -14.44 -7.46
C ALA A 118 11.38 -14.35 -6.56
N VAL A 119 10.29 -15.08 -6.89
CA VAL A 119 9.05 -15.12 -6.10
C VAL A 119 9.22 -15.93 -4.81
N SER A 120 10.10 -16.94 -4.80
CA SER A 120 10.38 -17.75 -3.61
C SER A 120 11.17 -17.01 -2.52
N ARG A 121 11.67 -15.80 -2.82
CA ARG A 121 12.41 -14.94 -1.88
C ARG A 121 11.61 -13.69 -1.58
N PRO A 122 10.84 -13.65 -0.48
CA PRO A 122 9.94 -12.53 -0.24
C PRO A 122 10.65 -11.16 -0.15
N ASP A 123 11.86 -11.11 0.39
CA ASP A 123 12.59 -9.85 0.48
C ASP A 123 13.41 -9.53 -0.79
N GLY A 124 13.28 -10.39 -1.81
CA GLY A 124 14.09 -10.38 -3.03
C GLY A 124 15.49 -10.97 -2.82
N PRO A 125 16.28 -11.11 -3.91
CA PRO A 125 17.68 -11.48 -3.80
C PRO A 125 18.52 -10.34 -3.16
N PRO A 126 19.71 -10.63 -2.61
CA PRO A 126 20.61 -9.58 -2.12
C PRO A 126 20.97 -8.57 -3.21
N GLY A 127 21.00 -7.27 -2.89
CA GLY A 127 21.39 -6.24 -3.85
C GLY A 127 22.85 -6.33 -4.29
N LEU A 128 23.72 -6.81 -3.42
CA LEU A 128 25.11 -7.13 -3.69
C LEU A 128 25.52 -8.37 -2.91
N VAL A 129 26.48 -9.10 -3.47
CA VAL A 129 27.10 -10.28 -2.86
C VAL A 129 28.60 -10.06 -2.86
N ALA A 130 29.24 -10.33 -1.72
CA ALA A 130 30.69 -10.37 -1.59
C ALA A 130 31.15 -11.83 -1.58
N ARG A 131 32.03 -12.18 -2.52
CA ARG A 131 32.72 -13.46 -2.54
C ARG A 131 34.06 -13.32 -1.84
N VAL A 132 34.26 -14.05 -0.75
CA VAL A 132 35.46 -13.96 0.08
C VAL A 132 36.16 -15.31 0.11
N SER A 133 37.45 -15.32 -0.19
CA SER A 133 38.32 -16.50 -0.13
C SER A 133 39.30 -16.38 1.03
N VAL A 134 39.29 -17.36 1.91
CA VAL A 134 40.21 -17.48 3.05
C VAL A 134 40.90 -18.84 3.02
N LEU A 135 42.13 -18.91 3.50
CA LEU A 135 42.74 -20.18 3.92
C LEU A 135 42.47 -20.35 5.41
N VAL A 136 41.94 -21.51 5.80
CA VAL A 136 41.80 -21.93 7.20
C VAL A 136 42.64 -23.19 7.38
N GLU A 137 43.66 -23.14 8.24
CA GLU A 137 44.61 -24.26 8.41
C GLU A 137 45.19 -24.75 7.07
N GLY A 138 45.51 -23.81 6.17
CA GLY A 138 46.00 -24.09 4.82
C GLY A 138 44.95 -24.57 3.79
N HIS A 139 43.69 -24.77 4.19
CA HIS A 139 42.63 -25.22 3.29
C HIS A 139 41.83 -24.04 2.73
N PRO A 140 41.63 -23.94 1.41
CA PRO A 140 40.85 -22.86 0.82
C PRO A 140 39.36 -23.03 1.12
N LEU A 141 38.76 -21.94 1.60
CA LEU A 141 37.34 -21.80 1.83
C LEU A 141 36.87 -20.51 1.14
N THR A 142 36.01 -20.68 0.14
CA THR A 142 35.34 -19.55 -0.53
C THR A 142 33.89 -19.52 -0.09
N THR A 143 33.42 -18.36 0.33
CA THR A 143 32.02 -18.15 0.71
C THR A 143 31.46 -16.91 0.01
N GLU A 144 30.15 -16.92 -0.21
CA GLU A 144 29.39 -15.79 -0.73
C GLU A 144 28.46 -15.30 0.37
N ILE A 145 28.58 -14.02 0.72
CA ILE A 145 27.76 -13.39 1.74
C ILE A 145 27.03 -12.18 1.17
N PRO A 146 25.78 -11.91 1.59
CA PRO A 146 25.08 -10.71 1.20
C PRO A 146 25.78 -9.48 1.79
N VAL A 147 25.85 -8.41 1.00
CA VAL A 147 26.26 -7.10 1.49
C VAL A 147 25.03 -6.43 2.12
N LEU A 148 25.13 -6.09 3.41
CA LEU A 148 24.02 -5.57 4.20
C LEU A 148 24.18 -4.07 4.47
N TYR A 149 23.08 -3.34 4.53
CA TYR A 149 23.09 -2.04 5.18
C TYR A 149 23.27 -2.25 6.68
N ARG A 150 24.18 -1.49 7.30
CA ARG A 150 24.47 -1.58 8.72
C ARG A 150 24.50 -0.20 9.34
N VAL A 151 23.79 -0.05 10.46
CA VAL A 151 23.71 1.20 11.21
C VAL A 151 23.72 0.92 12.70
N VAL A 152 24.30 1.83 13.47
CA VAL A 152 24.26 1.78 14.93
C VAL A 152 23.10 2.63 15.41
N ASP A 153 22.08 1.98 15.95
CA ASP A 153 20.96 2.62 16.63
C ASP A 153 21.34 2.89 18.10
N PRO A 154 21.20 4.13 18.61
CA PRO A 154 21.55 4.44 20.00
C PRO A 154 20.80 3.61 21.05
N SER A 155 19.58 3.16 20.73
CA SER A 155 18.71 2.42 21.65
C SER A 155 18.86 0.90 21.49
N PHE A 156 19.07 0.43 20.27
CA PHE A 156 19.05 -1.00 19.92
C PHE A 156 20.42 -1.58 19.56
N GLY A 157 21.47 -0.75 19.48
CA GLY A 157 22.80 -1.16 19.05
C GLY A 157 22.87 -1.36 17.52
N GLU A 158 23.75 -2.25 17.09
CA GLU A 158 23.95 -2.52 15.66
C GLU A 158 22.74 -3.21 15.03
N ARG A 159 22.18 -2.60 13.99
CA ARG A 159 21.13 -3.16 13.16
C ARG A 159 21.65 -3.39 11.75
N ALA A 160 21.29 -4.52 11.18
CA ALA A 160 21.59 -4.84 9.79
C ALA A 160 20.30 -5.16 9.03
N SER A 161 20.19 -4.65 7.82
CA SER A 161 19.09 -4.96 6.90
C SER A 161 19.62 -5.16 5.48
N PRO A 162 18.83 -5.75 4.58
CA PRO A 162 19.20 -5.84 3.17
C PRO A 162 19.47 -4.45 2.58
N ALA A 163 20.49 -4.35 1.74
CA ALA A 163 20.67 -3.21 0.83
C ALA A 163 20.17 -3.61 -0.56
N HIS A 164 19.37 -2.75 -1.18
CA HIS A 164 18.63 -3.09 -2.40
C HIS A 164 19.13 -2.35 -3.63
N ARG A 165 19.26 -3.07 -4.76
CA ARG A 165 19.45 -2.46 -6.09
C ARG A 165 18.17 -1.79 -6.54
N LEU A 166 18.30 -0.55 -6.99
CA LEU A 166 17.19 0.32 -7.38
C LEU A 166 17.50 1.06 -8.69
N PRO A 167 16.48 1.52 -9.42
CA PRO A 167 16.68 2.47 -10.50
C PRO A 167 17.37 3.73 -9.97
N ALA A 168 18.07 4.45 -10.85
CA ALA A 168 18.73 5.69 -10.47
C ALA A 168 17.76 6.74 -9.90
N PHE A 169 16.51 6.75 -10.36
CA PHE A 169 15.43 7.59 -9.84
C PHE A 169 14.14 6.78 -9.65
N SER A 170 13.41 7.07 -8.58
CA SER A 170 12.02 6.63 -8.40
C SER A 170 11.08 7.82 -8.54
N VAL A 171 9.92 7.63 -9.17
CA VAL A 171 8.85 8.63 -9.32
C VAL A 171 7.61 8.07 -8.64
N THR A 172 7.22 8.63 -7.49
CA THR A 172 6.14 8.11 -6.65
C THR A 172 4.95 9.07 -6.65
N PRO A 173 3.78 8.70 -7.18
CA PRO A 173 2.60 9.53 -7.05
C PRO A 173 2.16 9.59 -5.58
N ALA A 174 1.60 10.72 -5.14
CA ALA A 174 1.07 10.85 -3.78
C ALA A 174 -0.10 9.90 -3.51
N ARG A 175 -0.81 9.48 -4.55
CA ARG A 175 -1.93 8.52 -4.52
C ARG A 175 -1.98 7.75 -5.84
N GLU A 176 -2.48 6.52 -5.81
CA GLU A 176 -2.59 5.68 -7.02
C GLU A 176 -3.77 6.05 -7.92
N VAL A 177 -4.82 6.62 -7.34
CA VAL A 177 -6.05 7.01 -8.03
C VAL A 177 -6.38 8.45 -7.66
N THR A 178 -6.75 9.25 -8.66
CA THR A 178 -7.36 10.57 -8.45
C THR A 178 -8.65 10.68 -9.23
N GLU A 179 -9.58 11.34 -8.60
CA GLU A 179 -10.84 11.77 -9.15
C GLU A 179 -10.60 13.00 -10.02
N VAL A 180 -11.32 13.09 -11.14
CA VAL A 180 -11.27 14.22 -12.07
C VAL A 180 -12.65 14.80 -12.22
N LEU A 181 -12.82 16.01 -11.70
CA LEU A 181 -14.05 16.80 -11.82
C LEU A 181 -13.86 17.83 -12.92
N GLU A 182 -14.91 18.04 -13.72
CA GLU A 182 -14.94 19.08 -14.76
C GLU A 182 -13.75 19.02 -15.75
N GLY A 183 -13.17 17.83 -15.94
CA GLY A 183 -12.09 17.58 -16.91
C GLY A 183 -10.69 17.99 -16.46
N SER A 184 -10.47 18.35 -15.19
CA SER A 184 -9.15 18.72 -14.67
C SER A 184 -8.88 18.21 -13.25
N ALA A 185 -7.64 17.81 -12.97
CA ALA A 185 -7.17 17.49 -11.63
C ALA A 185 -5.67 17.75 -11.47
N THR A 186 -5.26 18.38 -10.35
CA THR A 186 -3.85 18.57 -10.02
C THR A 186 -3.38 17.53 -9.02
N THR A 187 -2.26 16.89 -9.34
CA THR A 187 -1.70 15.76 -8.59
C THR A 187 -0.27 16.05 -8.15
N SER A 188 0.18 15.40 -7.07
CA SER A 188 1.54 15.55 -6.56
C SER A 188 2.34 14.27 -6.77
N TRP A 189 3.61 14.42 -7.11
CA TRP A 189 4.55 13.33 -7.36
C TRP A 189 5.87 13.63 -6.65
N ILE A 190 6.49 12.61 -6.06
CA ILE A 190 7.78 12.70 -5.39
C ILE A 190 8.82 11.96 -6.22
N VAL A 191 9.80 12.68 -6.73
CA VAL A 191 10.95 12.12 -7.43
C VAL A 191 12.12 12.02 -6.45
N ARG A 192 12.71 10.83 -6.31
CA ARG A 192 13.88 10.60 -5.45
C ARG A 192 15.03 10.01 -6.24
N ARG A 193 16.23 10.53 -6.02
CA ARG A 193 17.48 10.01 -6.59
C ARG A 193 18.07 8.94 -5.67
N HIS A 194 18.42 7.80 -6.24
CA HIS A 194 19.11 6.69 -5.56
C HIS A 194 20.48 6.38 -6.20
N GLY A 195 20.62 6.68 -7.49
CA GLY A 195 21.78 6.34 -8.32
C GLY A 195 22.82 7.44 -8.48
N GLY A 196 23.77 7.23 -9.39
CA GLY A 196 24.88 8.15 -9.66
C GLY A 196 24.54 9.32 -10.59
N ALA A 197 23.49 9.18 -11.41
CA ALA A 197 23.05 10.23 -12.32
C ALA A 197 22.58 11.47 -11.55
N ARG A 198 23.21 12.63 -11.80
CA ARG A 198 22.93 13.87 -11.07
C ARG A 198 21.60 14.49 -11.45
N GLU A 199 21.19 14.31 -12.70
CA GLU A 199 19.97 14.88 -13.27
C GLU A 199 19.18 13.82 -14.03
N ALA A 200 17.87 14.03 -14.13
CA ALA A 200 16.98 13.25 -14.97
C ALA A 200 15.89 14.13 -15.57
N GLU A 201 15.37 13.73 -16.72
CA GLU A 201 14.15 14.30 -17.27
C GLU A 201 12.98 13.33 -17.02
N ILE A 202 11.93 13.81 -16.36
CA ILE A 202 10.70 13.05 -16.08
C ILE A 202 9.66 13.46 -17.11
N ARG A 203 9.16 12.50 -17.89
CA ARG A 203 8.13 12.71 -18.90
C ARG A 203 6.79 12.14 -18.44
N PHE A 204 5.73 12.93 -18.60
CA PHE A 204 4.35 12.55 -18.37
C PHE A 204 3.64 12.47 -19.73
N PRO A 205 3.67 11.31 -20.40
CA PRO A 205 3.16 11.18 -21.76
C PRO A 205 1.64 11.42 -21.82
N SER A 206 1.19 12.09 -22.87
CA SER A 206 -0.24 12.27 -23.17
C SER A 206 -0.78 11.02 -23.86
N GLU A 207 -1.92 10.50 -23.39
CA GLU A 207 -2.55 9.28 -23.89
C GLU A 207 -4.08 9.42 -23.85
N GLY A 208 -4.78 8.86 -24.84
CA GLY A 208 -6.26 8.79 -24.81
C GLY A 208 -6.98 10.14 -24.69
N GLY A 209 -6.42 11.22 -25.25
CA GLY A 209 -6.99 12.58 -25.15
C GLY A 209 -6.61 13.35 -23.88
N TRP A 210 -5.94 12.70 -22.92
CA TRP A 210 -5.42 13.33 -21.71
C TRP A 210 -4.11 14.05 -21.98
N ARG A 211 -3.97 15.22 -21.35
CA ARG A 211 -2.76 16.05 -21.37
C ARG A 211 -2.30 16.28 -19.94
N PHE A 212 -1.00 16.31 -19.76
CA PHE A 212 -0.36 16.51 -18.46
C PHE A 212 0.55 17.73 -18.53
N ASP A 213 0.35 18.67 -17.62
CA ASP A 213 1.13 19.90 -17.54
C ASP A 213 1.78 20.05 -16.15
N PRO A 214 3.10 20.21 -16.06
CA PRO A 214 4.06 20.10 -17.16
C PRO A 214 4.16 18.66 -17.70
N SER A 215 4.33 18.52 -19.02
CA SER A 215 4.51 17.21 -19.66
C SER A 215 5.92 16.67 -19.52
N VAL A 216 6.89 17.55 -19.24
CA VAL A 216 8.31 17.24 -19.06
C VAL A 216 8.88 18.10 -17.95
N VAL A 217 9.61 17.50 -17.02
CA VAL A 217 10.29 18.22 -15.93
C VAL A 217 11.71 17.70 -15.78
N ARG A 218 12.69 18.61 -15.66
CA ARG A 218 14.07 18.24 -15.29
C ARG A 218 14.26 18.33 -13.79
N VAL A 219 14.88 17.31 -13.21
CA VAL A 219 15.16 17.22 -11.76
C VAL A 219 16.65 17.01 -11.54
N SER A 220 17.19 17.60 -10.47
CA SER A 220 18.63 17.52 -10.11
C SER A 220 18.91 17.36 -8.61
N GLY A 221 17.87 17.40 -7.76
CA GLY A 221 17.97 17.22 -6.31
C GLY A 221 17.90 15.75 -5.87
N ASP A 222 18.18 15.50 -4.58
CA ASP A 222 17.97 14.18 -3.96
C ASP A 222 16.48 13.82 -3.87
N GLU A 223 15.64 14.83 -3.60
CA GLU A 223 14.19 14.72 -3.60
C GLU A 223 13.59 15.96 -4.29
N THR A 224 12.56 15.77 -5.10
CA THR A 224 11.84 16.87 -5.77
C THR A 224 10.35 16.56 -5.81
N ASN A 225 9.56 17.48 -5.28
CA ASN A 225 8.10 17.42 -5.35
C ASN A 225 7.61 18.11 -6.61
N LEU A 226 6.87 17.38 -7.45
CA LEU A 226 6.28 17.86 -8.68
C LEU A 226 4.77 17.98 -8.51
N ARG A 227 4.19 19.03 -9.11
CA ARG A 227 2.75 19.12 -9.33
C ARG A 227 2.48 18.94 -10.81
N VAL A 228 1.57 18.03 -11.15
CA VAL A 228 1.17 17.74 -12.52
C VAL A 228 -0.34 17.87 -12.61
N THR A 229 -0.79 18.76 -13.48
CA THR A 229 -2.21 18.96 -13.78
C THR A 229 -2.57 18.10 -14.98
N ALA A 230 -3.48 17.15 -14.77
CA ALA A 230 -4.11 16.40 -15.83
C ALA A 230 -5.31 17.18 -16.34
N THR A 231 -5.42 17.30 -17.66
CA THR A 231 -6.57 17.88 -18.34
C THR A 231 -7.03 16.94 -19.43
N THR A 232 -8.33 16.87 -19.65
CA THR A 232 -8.92 16.12 -20.75
C THR A 232 -9.92 16.98 -21.50
N LYS A 233 -10.09 16.72 -22.79
CA LYS A 233 -11.11 17.40 -23.61
C LYS A 233 -12.39 16.57 -23.56
N ASP A 234 -13.52 17.28 -23.46
CA ASP A 234 -14.84 16.71 -23.21
C ASP A 234 -14.91 15.97 -21.86
N ALA A 235 -16.12 15.74 -21.34
CA ALA A 235 -16.32 14.98 -20.11
C ALA A 235 -15.90 13.52 -20.33
N ALA A 236 -14.59 13.26 -20.31
CA ALA A 236 -14.03 11.94 -20.52
C ALA A 236 -14.78 10.98 -19.63
N THR A 237 -15.29 9.90 -20.20
CA THR A 237 -16.03 8.87 -19.44
C THR A 237 -15.10 7.73 -19.04
N GLU A 238 -13.91 7.67 -19.63
CA GLU A 238 -12.94 6.60 -19.45
C GLU A 238 -11.80 7.00 -18.53
N THR A 239 -11.39 6.04 -17.70
CA THR A 239 -10.24 6.20 -16.80
C THR A 239 -8.94 6.23 -17.61
N ALA A 240 -8.09 7.23 -17.38
CA ALA A 240 -6.72 7.24 -17.90
C ALA A 240 -5.75 6.59 -16.90
N SER A 241 -4.67 5.99 -17.42
CA SER A 241 -3.55 5.49 -16.62
C SER A 241 -2.26 6.20 -17.05
N LEU A 242 -1.77 7.14 -16.25
CA LEU A 242 -0.51 7.82 -16.51
C LEU A 242 0.66 6.98 -16.03
N ARG A 243 1.60 6.69 -16.94
CA ARG A 243 2.85 5.99 -16.67
C ARG A 243 4.03 6.90 -16.99
N PRO A 244 4.61 7.59 -15.99
CA PRO A 244 5.75 8.47 -16.22
C PRO A 244 6.94 7.70 -16.79
N GLN A 245 7.79 8.39 -17.54
CA GLN A 245 9.08 7.89 -18.00
C GLN A 245 10.20 8.70 -17.34
N VAL A 246 11.32 8.05 -17.04
CA VAL A 246 12.56 8.70 -16.65
C VAL A 246 13.48 8.66 -17.87
N VAL A 247 14.12 9.77 -18.20
CA VAL A 247 15.10 9.87 -19.28
C VAL A 247 16.47 10.16 -18.69
N LEU A 248 17.41 9.25 -18.94
CA LEU A 248 18.81 9.32 -18.50
C LEU A 248 19.70 9.17 -19.73
N ASP A 249 20.63 10.08 -19.94
CA ASP A 249 21.57 10.07 -21.08
C ASP A 249 20.87 9.87 -22.44
N GLY A 250 19.70 10.47 -22.61
CA GLY A 250 18.89 10.37 -23.82
C GLY A 250 18.13 9.04 -24.01
N ARG A 251 18.21 8.10 -23.05
CA ARG A 251 17.46 6.85 -23.06
C ARG A 251 16.24 6.94 -22.14
N GLU A 252 15.09 6.58 -22.68
CA GLU A 252 13.85 6.50 -21.90
C GLU A 252 13.73 5.15 -21.19
N GLN A 253 13.25 5.18 -19.95
CA GLN A 253 12.92 4.00 -19.17
C GLN A 253 11.60 4.22 -18.40
N PRO A 254 10.81 3.16 -18.16
CA PRO A 254 9.61 3.27 -17.33
C PRO A 254 9.97 3.76 -15.93
N ALA A 255 9.16 4.67 -15.38
CA ALA A 255 9.34 5.09 -14.01
C ALA A 255 8.79 4.04 -13.03
N PHE A 256 9.48 3.89 -11.91
CA PHE A 256 9.06 3.04 -10.80
C PHE A 256 8.85 3.90 -9.56
N ARG A 257 7.84 3.55 -8.76
CA ARG A 257 7.64 4.10 -7.42
C ARG A 257 8.29 3.20 -6.39
N LEU A 258 8.77 3.80 -5.31
CA LEU A 258 9.41 3.09 -4.21
C LEU A 258 8.65 3.39 -2.93
N ASP A 259 8.03 2.35 -2.36
CA ASP A 259 7.34 2.43 -1.09
C ASP A 259 8.24 1.87 0.00
N ARG A 260 8.36 2.62 1.10
CA ARG A 260 9.13 2.21 2.27
C ARG A 260 8.16 2.02 3.42
N VAL A 261 7.99 0.78 3.85
CA VAL A 261 7.16 0.42 5.00
C VAL A 261 8.08 0.13 6.16
N HIS A 262 7.93 0.89 7.25
CA HIS A 262 8.74 0.71 8.45
C HIS A 262 7.85 0.36 9.63
N HIS A 263 8.13 -0.78 10.23
CA HIS A 263 7.59 -1.13 11.54
C HIS A 263 8.74 -1.59 12.43
N GLU A 264 8.71 -1.20 13.70
CA GLU A 264 9.77 -1.52 14.65
C GLU A 264 10.08 -3.03 14.72
N HIS A 265 9.04 -3.87 14.61
CA HIS A 265 9.12 -5.33 14.77
C HIS A 265 9.54 -6.10 13.51
N VAL A 266 9.49 -5.50 12.31
CA VAL A 266 9.91 -6.15 11.05
C VAL A 266 10.98 -5.36 10.27
N GLY A 267 11.34 -4.16 10.74
CA GLY A 267 12.32 -3.30 10.08
C GLY A 267 11.74 -2.53 8.89
N VAL A 268 12.63 -2.15 7.97
CA VAL A 268 12.28 -1.44 6.73
C VAL A 268 12.09 -2.46 5.62
N LEU A 269 10.89 -2.48 5.04
CA LEU A 269 10.57 -3.20 3.81
C LEU A 269 10.47 -2.20 2.66
N MET A 270 11.06 -2.54 1.53
CA MET A 270 10.98 -1.74 0.31
C MET A 270 10.17 -2.48 -0.74
N ALA A 271 9.17 -1.79 -1.32
CA ALA A 271 8.43 -2.30 -2.47
C ALA A 271 8.67 -1.41 -3.68
N LEU A 272 9.21 -2.01 -4.75
CA LEU A 272 9.43 -1.33 -6.02
C LEU A 272 8.36 -1.76 -7.01
N ARG A 273 7.59 -0.80 -7.53
CA ARG A 273 6.42 -1.05 -8.38
C ARG A 273 6.42 -0.12 -9.59
N PRO A 274 5.82 -0.51 -10.72
CA PRO A 274 5.57 0.42 -11.82
C PRO A 274 4.90 1.69 -11.29
N SER A 275 5.42 2.86 -11.66
CA SER A 275 4.79 4.13 -11.31
C SER A 275 3.58 4.33 -12.22
N VAL A 276 2.39 4.24 -11.64
CA VAL A 276 1.13 4.41 -12.34
C VAL A 276 0.20 5.24 -11.48
N MET A 277 -0.47 6.19 -12.11
CA MET A 277 -1.57 6.92 -11.50
C MET A 277 -2.79 6.87 -12.40
N ARG A 278 -3.93 6.49 -11.84
CA ARG A 278 -5.21 6.45 -12.53
C ARG A 278 -5.96 7.76 -12.34
N PHE A 279 -6.48 8.30 -13.43
CA PHE A 279 -7.33 9.48 -13.45
C PHE A 279 -8.74 9.02 -13.79
N VAL A 280 -9.61 9.05 -12.80
CA VAL A 280 -11.00 8.60 -12.91
C VAL A 280 -11.91 9.81 -13.06
N PRO A 281 -12.53 10.01 -14.23
CA PRO A 281 -13.58 11.00 -14.36
C PRO A 281 -14.77 10.69 -13.46
N LEU A 282 -15.20 11.68 -12.69
CA LEU A 282 -16.40 11.59 -11.87
C LEU A 282 -17.46 12.58 -12.35
N ASP A 283 -18.56 12.04 -12.85
CA ASP A 283 -19.80 12.79 -13.05
C ASP A 283 -20.65 12.66 -11.79
N VAL A 284 -20.48 13.64 -10.89
CA VAL A 284 -21.13 13.68 -9.59
C VAL A 284 -21.61 15.10 -9.27
N ARG A 285 -22.73 15.17 -8.56
CA ARG A 285 -23.28 16.39 -7.96
C ARG A 285 -23.09 16.31 -6.46
N VAL A 286 -22.38 17.27 -5.91
CA VAL A 286 -22.17 17.39 -4.47
C VAL A 286 -23.43 17.93 -3.82
N PRO A 287 -24.05 17.22 -2.86
CA PRO A 287 -25.15 17.75 -2.07
C PRO A 287 -24.68 18.94 -1.22
N ALA A 288 -25.53 19.97 -1.11
CA ALA A 288 -25.32 21.09 -0.19
C ALA A 288 -25.65 20.66 1.27
N ALA A 289 -24.79 19.83 1.85
CA ALA A 289 -24.93 19.32 3.22
C ALA A 289 -23.62 19.49 3.99
N ARG A 290 -23.71 19.97 5.23
CA ARG A 290 -22.58 20.02 6.16
C ARG A 290 -22.42 18.65 6.81
N VAL A 291 -21.32 17.97 6.52
CA VAL A 291 -21.06 16.60 6.96
C VAL A 291 -20.06 16.61 8.11
N GLY A 292 -20.44 16.05 9.26
CA GLY A 292 -19.49 15.65 10.29
C GLY A 292 -19.05 14.21 10.07
N TYR A 293 -17.75 13.92 10.14
CA TYR A 293 -17.21 12.56 10.00
C TYR A 293 -16.44 12.16 11.27
N VAL A 294 -16.92 11.12 11.94
CA VAL A 294 -16.28 10.56 13.14
C VAL A 294 -15.36 9.43 12.70
N MET A 295 -14.06 9.70 12.69
CA MET A 295 -13.05 8.75 12.22
C MET A 295 -13.01 7.50 13.11
N GLY A 296 -13.11 6.31 12.51
CA GLY A 296 -12.97 5.04 13.20
C GLY A 296 -11.54 4.50 13.16
N ALA A 297 -11.35 3.28 12.66
CA ALA A 297 -10.04 2.61 12.59
C ALA A 297 -9.09 3.22 11.53
N GLY A 298 -9.51 4.27 10.84
CA GLY A 298 -8.82 4.90 9.72
C GLY A 298 -9.39 4.44 8.38
N ASP A 299 -9.74 5.40 7.53
CA ASP A 299 -10.11 5.20 6.13
C ASP A 299 -9.87 6.51 5.35
N GLU A 300 -9.84 6.43 4.02
CA GLU A 300 -9.61 7.59 3.14
C GLU A 300 -10.91 8.30 2.72
N ILE A 301 -12.10 7.81 3.11
CA ILE A 301 -13.38 8.35 2.63
C ILE A 301 -13.51 9.86 2.86
N PRO A 302 -13.22 10.44 4.04
CA PRO A 302 -13.45 11.86 4.25
C PRO A 302 -12.53 12.74 3.40
N GLU A 303 -11.26 12.33 3.19
CA GLU A 303 -10.34 13.03 2.30
C GLU A 303 -10.84 12.99 0.85
N ARG A 304 -11.27 11.81 0.39
CA ARG A 304 -11.79 11.60 -0.96
C ARG A 304 -13.06 12.40 -1.24
N LEU A 305 -13.97 12.49 -0.27
CA LEU A 305 -15.18 13.30 -0.40
C LEU A 305 -14.87 14.80 -0.37
N ALA A 306 -13.89 15.23 0.44
CA ALA A 306 -13.44 16.62 0.46
C ALA A 306 -12.82 17.04 -0.89
N ASP A 307 -12.02 16.16 -1.50
CA ASP A 307 -11.38 16.41 -2.80
C ASP A 307 -12.38 16.67 -3.93
N ILE A 308 -13.59 16.09 -3.83
CA ILE A 308 -14.67 16.32 -4.81
C ILE A 308 -15.61 17.47 -4.41
N GLY A 309 -15.32 18.16 -3.31
CA GLY A 309 -16.03 19.38 -2.88
C GLY A 309 -17.12 19.19 -1.82
N VAL A 310 -17.22 18.02 -1.17
CA VAL A 310 -18.15 17.83 -0.04
C VAL A 310 -17.68 18.68 1.15
N ASP A 311 -18.60 19.44 1.76
CA ASP A 311 -18.34 20.16 3.02
C ASP A 311 -18.30 19.16 4.18
N ILE A 312 -17.10 18.63 4.43
CA ILE A 312 -16.86 17.58 5.42
C ILE A 312 -15.84 18.04 6.47
N GLU A 313 -16.18 17.80 7.73
CA GLU A 313 -15.34 18.12 8.88
C GLU A 313 -15.17 16.90 9.78
N LEU A 314 -13.93 16.62 10.20
CA LEU A 314 -13.67 15.58 11.19
C LEU A 314 -14.20 15.99 12.57
N VAL A 315 -15.03 15.14 13.17
CA VAL A 315 -15.65 15.37 14.47
C VAL A 315 -15.04 14.43 15.50
N SER A 316 -14.41 15.00 16.52
CA SER A 316 -13.81 14.24 17.63
C SER A 316 -14.86 13.80 18.67
N ILE A 317 -14.53 12.79 19.46
CA ILE A 317 -15.35 12.36 20.61
C ILE A 317 -15.62 13.52 21.58
N ALA A 318 -14.66 14.41 21.78
CA ALA A 318 -14.83 15.59 22.64
C ALA A 318 -15.93 16.53 22.12
N ARG A 319 -15.97 16.78 20.80
CA ARG A 319 -17.04 17.59 20.19
C ARG A 319 -18.39 16.89 20.22
N LEU A 320 -18.41 15.57 20.00
CA LEU A 320 -19.65 14.78 20.17
C LEU A 320 -20.19 14.90 21.61
N ARG A 321 -19.32 14.83 22.62
CA ARG A 321 -19.71 15.03 24.02
C ARG A 321 -20.22 16.45 24.31
N ALA A 322 -19.76 17.46 23.58
CA ALA A 322 -20.24 18.83 23.74
C ALA A 322 -21.53 19.12 22.96
N LEU A 323 -21.98 18.21 22.08
CA LEU A 323 -22.97 18.50 21.02
C LEU A 323 -22.54 19.68 20.12
N ASP A 324 -21.24 19.88 19.96
CA ASP A 324 -20.64 20.87 19.07
C ASP A 324 -20.55 20.32 17.64
N PHE A 325 -21.68 19.77 17.18
CA PHE A 325 -21.91 19.25 15.82
C PHE A 325 -23.37 19.42 15.40
N LYS A 326 -24.18 20.14 16.18
CA LYS A 326 -25.60 20.42 15.87
C LYS A 326 -25.76 21.28 14.61
N ASP A 327 -24.69 21.95 14.18
CA ASP A 327 -24.58 22.65 12.91
C ASP A 327 -24.42 21.69 11.73
N LYS A 328 -24.18 20.39 11.93
CA LYS A 328 -24.11 19.42 10.83
C LYS A 328 -25.51 18.98 10.41
N ASP A 329 -25.67 18.74 9.12
CA ASP A 329 -26.90 18.18 8.55
C ASP A 329 -26.82 16.64 8.53
N VAL A 330 -25.60 16.13 8.36
CA VAL A 330 -25.28 14.70 8.31
C VAL A 330 -24.10 14.39 9.24
N LEU A 331 -24.19 13.29 9.99
CA LEU A 331 -23.08 12.74 10.74
C LEU A 331 -22.78 11.33 10.22
N VAL A 332 -21.52 11.07 9.88
CA VAL A 332 -21.04 9.76 9.44
C VAL A 332 -20.17 9.18 10.54
N LEU A 333 -20.51 7.98 11.01
CA LEU A 333 -19.61 7.15 11.82
C LEU A 333 -18.77 6.31 10.86
N GLY A 334 -17.46 6.55 10.88
CA GLY A 334 -16.49 5.91 9.99
C GLY A 334 -16.32 4.42 10.21
N VAL A 335 -15.45 3.82 9.40
CA VAL A 335 -15.15 2.39 9.42
C VAL A 335 -14.74 1.95 10.82
N ARG A 336 -15.49 1.00 11.40
CA ARG A 336 -15.27 0.42 12.73
C ARG A 336 -15.30 1.43 13.87
N ALA A 337 -15.97 2.57 13.71
CA ALA A 337 -16.03 3.59 14.75
C ALA A 337 -16.54 3.04 16.09
N PHE A 338 -17.56 2.18 16.09
CA PHE A 338 -18.06 1.56 17.34
C PHE A 338 -17.09 0.54 17.95
N ASN A 339 -16.16 -0.02 17.17
CA ASN A 339 -15.14 -0.93 17.70
C ASN A 339 -13.98 -0.19 18.37
N VAL A 340 -13.54 0.94 17.79
CA VAL A 340 -12.31 1.60 18.23
C VAL A 340 -12.54 2.83 19.10
N LEU A 341 -13.78 3.32 19.18
CA LEU A 341 -14.19 4.44 20.04
C LEU A 341 -15.23 3.95 21.06
N PRO A 342 -14.80 3.39 22.20
CA PRO A 342 -15.69 2.85 23.22
C PRO A 342 -16.77 3.84 23.67
N GLU A 343 -16.47 5.13 23.65
CA GLU A 343 -17.35 6.16 24.20
C GLU A 343 -18.52 6.49 23.27
N LEU A 344 -18.49 6.04 22.02
CA LEU A 344 -19.66 6.07 21.15
C LEU A 344 -20.79 5.22 21.71
N ARG A 345 -20.49 4.17 22.49
CA ARG A 345 -21.50 3.33 23.18
C ARG A 345 -22.41 4.19 24.05
N ASP A 346 -21.81 5.06 24.85
CA ASP A 346 -22.53 5.90 25.80
C ASP A 346 -23.16 7.14 25.15
N LEU A 347 -22.62 7.55 23.99
CA LEU A 347 -23.12 8.70 23.23
C LEU A 347 -24.30 8.37 22.30
N ARG A 348 -24.62 7.09 22.07
CA ARG A 348 -25.69 6.68 21.14
C ARG A 348 -27.02 7.38 21.41
N GLY A 349 -27.45 7.46 22.67
CA GLY A 349 -28.70 8.13 23.04
C GLY A 349 -28.74 9.58 22.52
N ARG A 350 -27.64 10.32 22.70
CA ARG A 350 -27.53 11.72 22.24
C ARG A 350 -27.47 11.84 20.72
N LEU A 351 -26.83 10.87 20.06
CA LEU A 351 -26.85 10.80 18.59
C LEU A 351 -28.28 10.59 18.09
N PHE A 352 -29.04 9.71 18.74
CA PHE A 352 -30.42 9.41 18.36
C PHE A 352 -31.34 10.60 18.67
N ASP A 353 -31.17 11.30 19.78
CA ASP A 353 -31.90 12.56 20.07
C ASP A 353 -31.63 13.62 18.98
N TRP A 354 -30.39 13.73 18.51
CA TRP A 354 -30.04 14.63 17.41
C TRP A 354 -30.68 14.20 16.08
N VAL A 355 -30.70 12.89 15.79
CA VAL A 355 -31.44 12.35 14.63
C VAL A 355 -32.94 12.65 14.76
N GLU A 356 -33.54 12.42 15.93
CA GLU A 356 -34.95 12.69 16.18
C GLU A 356 -35.30 14.17 15.92
N ALA A 357 -34.38 15.07 16.27
CA ALA A 357 -34.50 16.51 16.01
C ALA A 357 -34.37 16.89 14.52
N GLY A 358 -33.91 15.98 13.67
CA GLY A 358 -33.80 16.18 12.22
C GLY A 358 -32.41 15.93 11.65
N GLY A 359 -31.46 15.37 12.42
CA GLY A 359 -30.16 14.94 11.88
C GLY A 359 -30.25 13.68 11.01
N ARG A 360 -29.28 13.49 10.13
CA ARG A 360 -29.09 12.25 9.37
C ARG A 360 -27.83 11.53 9.87
N LEU A 361 -27.96 10.30 10.36
CA LEU A 361 -26.84 9.50 10.85
C LEU A 361 -26.53 8.36 9.89
N ILE A 362 -25.31 8.32 9.36
CA ILE A 362 -24.80 7.21 8.55
C ILE A 362 -23.84 6.40 9.40
N VAL A 363 -24.19 5.16 9.71
CA VAL A 363 -23.34 4.20 10.41
C VAL A 363 -22.73 3.27 9.38
N GLN A 364 -21.43 3.45 9.12
CA GLN A 364 -20.70 2.56 8.24
C GLN A 364 -20.34 1.26 8.93
N TYR A 365 -19.79 0.34 8.13
CA TYR A 365 -19.15 -0.89 8.50
C TYR A 365 -18.58 -0.94 9.94
N ASN A 366 -18.98 -1.94 10.70
CA ASN A 366 -18.41 -2.30 12.00
C ASN A 366 -18.29 -3.83 12.07
N THR A 367 -17.52 -4.37 13.03
CA THR A 367 -17.36 -5.82 13.16
C THR A 367 -17.88 -6.31 14.51
N HIS A 368 -18.63 -7.40 14.49
CA HIS A 368 -18.93 -8.17 15.70
C HIS A 368 -17.98 -9.37 15.74
N ASN A 369 -17.06 -9.38 16.71
CA ASN A 369 -16.10 -10.48 16.87
C ASN A 369 -16.09 -10.97 18.33
N TRP A 370 -15.56 -12.16 18.55
CA TRP A 370 -15.59 -12.82 19.87
C TRP A 370 -14.80 -12.07 20.95
N PHE A 371 -13.73 -11.38 20.56
CA PHE A 371 -12.83 -10.68 21.50
C PHE A 371 -13.32 -9.27 21.86
N ASP A 372 -14.11 -8.66 20.98
CA ASP A 372 -14.70 -7.34 21.15
C ASP A 372 -16.12 -7.32 20.56
N PRO A 373 -17.10 -7.94 21.26
CA PRO A 373 -18.45 -8.07 20.77
C PRO A 373 -19.18 -6.72 20.89
N LEU A 374 -19.79 -6.28 19.79
CA LEU A 374 -20.79 -5.22 19.83
C LEU A 374 -22.10 -5.80 20.37
N ASP A 375 -22.28 -5.71 21.69
CA ASP A 375 -23.41 -6.25 22.48
C ASP A 375 -24.59 -5.27 22.59
N PHE A 376 -24.67 -4.31 21.69
CA PHE A 376 -25.67 -3.25 21.69
C PHE A 376 -26.17 -2.95 20.29
N ASP A 377 -27.35 -2.34 20.21
CA ASP A 377 -27.93 -1.95 18.93
C ASP A 377 -27.23 -0.71 18.34
N LEU A 378 -26.92 -0.78 17.04
CA LEU A 378 -26.15 0.25 16.33
C LEU A 378 -26.97 1.47 15.90
N GLY A 379 -28.29 1.38 16.00
CA GLY A 379 -29.22 2.47 15.73
C GLY A 379 -30.38 2.45 16.72
N PRO A 380 -31.36 3.35 16.58
CA PRO A 380 -32.60 3.28 17.34
C PRO A 380 -33.27 1.92 17.12
N GLY A 381 -33.86 1.35 18.17
CA GLY A 381 -34.43 -0.01 18.20
C GLY A 381 -33.43 -1.12 17.89
N THR A 382 -33.90 -2.28 17.45
CA THR A 382 -33.03 -3.44 17.23
C THR A 382 -32.29 -3.31 15.90
N LEU A 383 -30.95 -3.32 15.95
CA LEU A 383 -30.08 -3.42 14.79
C LEU A 383 -28.73 -4.01 15.22
N ARG A 384 -28.50 -5.28 14.87
CA ARG A 384 -27.31 -6.05 15.26
C ARG A 384 -26.61 -6.64 14.05
N LEU A 385 -25.30 -6.77 14.19
CA LEU A 385 -24.42 -7.29 13.15
C LEU A 385 -24.28 -8.80 13.23
N GLY A 386 -24.33 -9.42 12.05
CA GLY A 386 -23.92 -10.78 11.85
C GLY A 386 -22.50 -10.89 11.29
N ARG A 387 -22.25 -12.04 10.66
CA ARG A 387 -20.96 -12.37 10.03
C ARG A 387 -21.05 -12.52 8.52
N SER A 388 -22.25 -12.39 7.97
CA SER A 388 -22.53 -12.46 6.53
C SER A 388 -21.73 -11.41 5.77
N ARG A 389 -21.38 -11.76 4.54
CA ARG A 389 -20.50 -11.02 3.65
C ARG A 389 -20.83 -11.38 2.21
N VAL A 390 -20.48 -10.50 1.29
CA VAL A 390 -20.46 -10.80 -0.16
C VAL A 390 -19.08 -10.39 -0.66
N THR A 391 -18.24 -11.41 -0.83
CA THR A 391 -16.81 -11.30 -1.13
C THR A 391 -16.49 -11.36 -2.61
N GLU A 392 -17.44 -11.79 -3.45
CA GLU A 392 -17.29 -11.71 -4.90
C GLU A 392 -17.68 -10.31 -5.38
N GLU A 393 -16.70 -9.56 -5.87
CA GLU A 393 -16.86 -8.17 -6.33
C GLU A 393 -17.85 -8.03 -7.50
N ARG A 394 -18.07 -9.10 -8.28
CA ARG A 394 -19.01 -9.14 -9.40
C ARG A 394 -20.41 -9.63 -9.02
N SER A 395 -20.65 -9.98 -7.75
CA SER A 395 -21.97 -10.40 -7.28
C SER A 395 -23.04 -9.38 -7.62
N ARG A 396 -24.18 -9.86 -8.12
CA ARG A 396 -25.30 -9.01 -8.53
C ARG A 396 -25.92 -8.36 -7.30
N VAL A 397 -26.15 -7.05 -7.38
CA VAL A 397 -26.91 -6.29 -6.39
C VAL A 397 -28.33 -6.10 -6.90
N GLN A 398 -29.31 -6.60 -6.16
CA GLN A 398 -30.72 -6.34 -6.40
C GLN A 398 -31.17 -5.14 -5.56
N VAL A 399 -31.71 -4.11 -6.20
CA VAL A 399 -32.37 -3.00 -5.51
C VAL A 399 -33.79 -3.43 -5.14
N LEU A 400 -34.15 -3.32 -3.86
CA LEU A 400 -35.44 -3.80 -3.34
C LEU A 400 -36.56 -2.77 -3.47
N ASP A 401 -36.21 -1.48 -3.43
CA ASP A 401 -37.13 -0.37 -3.65
C ASP A 401 -36.50 0.65 -4.61
N GLU A 402 -36.71 0.45 -5.91
CA GLU A 402 -36.18 1.32 -6.97
C GLU A 402 -36.76 2.75 -6.95
N MET A 403 -37.87 2.96 -6.23
CA MET A 403 -38.50 4.28 -6.08
C MET A 403 -37.92 5.06 -4.91
N HIS A 404 -37.17 4.40 -4.01
CA HIS A 404 -36.58 5.04 -2.84
C HIS A 404 -35.64 6.20 -3.25
N PRO A 405 -35.71 7.38 -2.61
CA PRO A 405 -34.90 8.54 -2.98
C PRO A 405 -33.38 8.28 -3.02
N VAL A 406 -32.88 7.39 -2.15
CA VAL A 406 -31.47 6.94 -2.14
C VAL A 406 -30.97 6.45 -3.50
N PHE A 407 -31.83 5.92 -4.38
CA PHE A 407 -31.44 5.45 -5.71
C PHE A 407 -31.76 6.44 -6.84
N ARG A 408 -32.27 7.63 -6.52
CA ARG A 408 -32.77 8.59 -7.52
C ARG A 408 -32.21 9.99 -7.37
N ASP A 409 -31.78 10.38 -6.18
CA ASP A 409 -31.42 11.76 -5.86
C ASP A 409 -30.17 11.85 -4.96
N PRO A 410 -29.19 12.72 -5.29
CA PRO A 410 -29.09 13.54 -6.51
C PRO A 410 -28.71 12.75 -7.77
N HIS A 411 -28.35 11.48 -7.64
CA HIS A 411 -27.98 10.61 -8.75
C HIS A 411 -28.98 9.47 -8.93
N ARG A 412 -29.30 9.17 -10.19
CA ARG A 412 -30.01 7.94 -10.51
C ARG A 412 -29.02 6.77 -10.49
N ILE A 413 -29.24 5.82 -9.59
CA ILE A 413 -28.43 4.60 -9.47
C ILE A 413 -29.01 3.53 -10.39
N THR A 414 -28.16 2.92 -11.21
CA THR A 414 -28.50 1.84 -12.14
C THR A 414 -27.63 0.61 -11.89
N ALA A 415 -27.79 -0.44 -12.70
CA ALA A 415 -26.93 -1.61 -12.65
C ALA A 415 -25.45 -1.29 -12.93
N ASP A 416 -25.18 -0.19 -13.66
CA ASP A 416 -23.82 0.23 -14.02
C ASP A 416 -23.05 0.78 -12.81
N ASP A 417 -23.74 1.35 -11.82
CA ASP A 417 -23.13 1.84 -10.59
C ASP A 417 -22.57 0.75 -9.68
N TRP A 418 -22.94 -0.49 -9.96
CA TRP A 418 -22.40 -1.67 -9.30
C TRP A 418 -21.26 -2.31 -10.11
N GLN A 419 -20.84 -1.74 -11.25
CA GLN A 419 -19.70 -2.26 -12.00
C GLN A 419 -18.38 -1.76 -11.43
N SER A 420 -17.30 -2.50 -11.70
CA SER A 420 -15.92 -2.14 -11.33
C SER A 420 -15.66 -1.95 -9.83
N TRP A 421 -16.56 -2.44 -8.97
CA TRP A 421 -16.25 -2.59 -7.55
C TRP A 421 -15.07 -3.55 -7.41
N VAL A 422 -14.18 -3.25 -6.48
CA VAL A 422 -12.96 -4.01 -6.22
C VAL A 422 -13.08 -4.83 -4.95
N GLN A 423 -12.49 -6.01 -4.97
CA GLN A 423 -12.36 -6.95 -3.87
C GLN A 423 -13.67 -7.55 -3.36
N GLU A 424 -14.61 -6.76 -2.83
CA GLU A 424 -15.85 -7.27 -2.21
C GLU A 424 -16.99 -6.24 -2.26
N ARG A 425 -18.24 -6.71 -2.21
CA ARG A 425 -19.42 -5.83 -2.10
C ARG A 425 -19.59 -5.28 -0.70
N GLY A 426 -19.35 -6.12 0.31
CA GLY A 426 -19.55 -5.72 1.69
C GLY A 426 -19.35 -6.85 2.67
N LEU A 427 -19.20 -6.48 3.93
CA LEU A 427 -18.77 -7.38 5.00
C LEU A 427 -19.54 -7.09 6.29
N TYR A 428 -19.71 -8.13 7.10
CA TYR A 428 -20.31 -8.09 8.45
C TYR A 428 -21.66 -7.34 8.44
N PHE A 429 -22.54 -7.76 7.52
CA PHE A 429 -23.87 -7.19 7.38
C PHE A 429 -24.70 -7.33 8.66
N ALA A 430 -25.70 -6.45 8.81
CA ALA A 430 -26.73 -6.67 9.79
C ALA A 430 -27.41 -8.02 9.55
N ASP A 431 -27.74 -8.75 10.60
CA ASP A 431 -28.48 -10.02 10.52
C ASP A 431 -29.78 -10.02 11.32
N THR A 432 -29.90 -9.07 12.26
CA THR A 432 -31.04 -8.93 13.15
C THR A 432 -31.46 -7.48 13.23
N TRP A 433 -32.66 -7.16 12.80
CA TRP A 433 -33.25 -5.83 12.93
C TRP A 433 -34.76 -5.91 13.11
N ASP A 434 -35.35 -4.90 13.75
CA ASP A 434 -36.80 -4.79 13.88
C ASP A 434 -37.46 -4.28 12.58
N SER A 435 -38.79 -4.37 12.48
CA SER A 435 -39.54 -4.04 11.26
C SER A 435 -39.54 -2.56 10.87
N SER A 436 -38.97 -1.68 11.70
CA SER A 436 -38.85 -0.25 11.37
C SER A 436 -37.60 0.07 10.54
N TRP A 437 -36.71 -0.91 10.37
CA TRP A 437 -35.60 -0.85 9.42
C TRP A 437 -36.02 -1.43 8.07
N VAL A 438 -35.84 -0.64 7.03
CA VAL A 438 -36.18 -0.99 5.65
C VAL A 438 -34.90 -1.39 4.91
N PRO A 439 -34.78 -2.66 4.45
CA PRO A 439 -33.68 -3.07 3.59
C PRO A 439 -33.85 -2.51 2.18
N LEU A 440 -32.77 -1.96 1.62
CA LEU A 440 -32.78 -1.32 0.31
C LEU A 440 -32.12 -2.15 -0.79
N VAL A 441 -31.26 -3.10 -0.42
CA VAL A 441 -30.56 -3.98 -1.37
C VAL A 441 -30.55 -5.42 -0.90
N GLU A 442 -30.46 -6.35 -1.84
CA GLU A 442 -30.23 -7.78 -1.64
C GLU A 442 -29.04 -8.24 -2.49
N MET A 443 -28.16 -9.06 -1.92
CA MET A 443 -27.00 -9.63 -2.62
C MET A 443 -26.53 -10.92 -1.96
N ALA A 444 -25.86 -11.78 -2.73
CA ALA A 444 -25.21 -13.02 -2.26
C ALA A 444 -23.97 -13.31 -3.11
N ASP A 445 -23.02 -14.04 -2.53
CA ASP A 445 -21.99 -14.73 -3.32
C ASP A 445 -22.61 -15.90 -4.11
N PRO A 446 -21.99 -16.35 -5.22
CA PRO A 446 -22.52 -17.44 -6.02
C PRO A 446 -22.76 -18.71 -5.19
N GLY A 447 -24.03 -19.13 -5.10
CA GLY A 447 -24.44 -20.34 -4.37
C GLY A 447 -24.76 -20.11 -2.89
N GLU A 448 -24.65 -18.88 -2.38
CA GLU A 448 -25.08 -18.53 -1.02
C GLU A 448 -26.51 -17.97 -0.97
N ASP A 449 -27.08 -17.92 0.24
CA ASP A 449 -28.41 -17.35 0.48
C ASP A 449 -28.41 -15.81 0.32
N PRO A 450 -29.46 -15.22 -0.26
CA PRO A 450 -29.59 -13.76 -0.39
C PRO A 450 -29.55 -13.03 0.97
N ASN A 451 -28.72 -11.99 1.06
CA ASN A 451 -28.59 -11.14 2.24
C ASN A 451 -29.15 -9.74 1.99
N ARG A 452 -29.97 -9.24 2.94
CA ARG A 452 -30.64 -7.92 2.89
C ARG A 452 -30.09 -6.89 3.88
N GLY A 453 -29.08 -7.26 4.66
CA GLY A 453 -28.54 -6.45 5.74
C GLY A 453 -27.46 -5.47 5.33
N ALA A 454 -27.14 -5.33 4.04
CA ALA A 454 -26.03 -4.50 3.59
C ALA A 454 -26.33 -2.98 3.55
N LEU A 455 -27.60 -2.60 3.37
CA LEU A 455 -28.05 -1.21 3.39
C LEU A 455 -29.46 -1.14 3.98
N LEU A 456 -29.56 -0.60 5.19
CA LEU A 456 -30.79 -0.48 5.95
C LEU A 456 -31.05 0.99 6.28
N ILE A 457 -32.29 1.43 6.15
CA ILE A 457 -32.70 2.79 6.55
C ILE A 457 -33.86 2.74 7.52
N ARG A 458 -33.84 3.63 8.52
CA ARG A 458 -34.91 3.82 9.50
C ARG A 458 -35.18 5.30 9.70
N ARG A 459 -36.44 5.70 9.61
CA ARG A 459 -36.87 7.02 10.08
C ARG A 459 -36.90 7.07 11.60
N HIS A 460 -36.46 8.18 12.16
CA HIS A 460 -36.48 8.40 13.60
C HIS A 460 -36.75 9.88 13.87
N GLY A 461 -37.95 10.19 14.40
CA GLY A 461 -38.44 11.56 14.49
C GLY A 461 -38.47 12.26 13.14
N ARG A 462 -37.82 13.43 13.05
CA ARG A 462 -37.68 14.23 11.81
C ARG A 462 -36.45 13.88 10.97
N GLY A 463 -35.62 12.97 11.47
CA GLY A 463 -34.41 12.52 10.81
C GLY A 463 -34.45 11.05 10.47
N GLU A 464 -33.27 10.51 10.20
CA GLU A 464 -33.11 9.13 9.78
C GLU A 464 -31.74 8.58 10.17
N VAL A 465 -31.71 7.26 10.33
CA VAL A 465 -30.48 6.49 10.51
C VAL A 465 -30.34 5.54 9.34
N ILE A 466 -29.16 5.55 8.74
CA ILE A 466 -28.75 4.68 7.67
C ILE A 466 -27.64 3.80 8.22
N TYR A 467 -27.81 2.49 8.13
CA TYR A 467 -26.73 1.54 8.33
C TYR A 467 -26.26 1.01 6.98
N THR A 468 -24.96 0.95 6.77
CA THR A 468 -24.39 0.30 5.59
C THR A 468 -23.17 -0.54 5.92
N GLY A 469 -23.21 -1.80 5.48
CA GLY A 469 -22.08 -2.73 5.48
C GLY A 469 -21.41 -2.83 4.10
N LEU A 470 -21.79 -1.99 3.13
CA LEU A 470 -21.13 -1.90 1.83
C LEU A 470 -19.69 -1.41 2.00
N SER A 471 -18.77 -1.97 1.24
CA SER A 471 -17.33 -1.69 1.39
C SER A 471 -16.90 -0.36 0.74
N PHE A 472 -17.61 0.75 1.03
CA PHE A 472 -17.26 2.09 0.53
C PHE A 472 -15.80 2.48 0.80
N PHE A 473 -15.23 2.01 1.91
CA PHE A 473 -13.84 2.23 2.29
C PHE A 473 -12.82 1.57 1.37
N ARG A 474 -13.26 0.64 0.50
CA ARG A 474 -12.45 0.11 -0.62
C ARG A 474 -12.83 0.79 -1.93
N GLN A 475 -14.12 1.00 -2.16
CA GLN A 475 -14.63 1.45 -3.45
C GLN A 475 -14.33 2.93 -3.72
N ILE A 476 -14.52 3.80 -2.73
CA ILE A 476 -14.26 5.24 -2.87
C ILE A 476 -12.77 5.49 -3.11
N PRO A 477 -11.82 4.94 -2.32
CA PRO A 477 -10.39 5.13 -2.58
C PRO A 477 -9.90 4.50 -3.90
N ALA A 478 -10.57 3.44 -4.38
CA ALA A 478 -10.30 2.84 -5.68
C ALA A 478 -10.85 3.67 -6.86
N GLY A 479 -11.57 4.76 -6.58
CA GLY A 479 -12.15 5.63 -7.60
C GLY A 479 -13.38 5.05 -8.29
N VAL A 480 -14.22 4.25 -7.60
CA VAL A 480 -15.40 3.63 -8.24
C VAL A 480 -16.54 4.64 -8.35
N PRO A 481 -16.95 5.08 -9.57
CA PRO A 481 -17.90 6.20 -9.70
C PRO A 481 -19.28 5.92 -9.09
N GLY A 482 -19.78 4.69 -9.20
CA GLY A 482 -21.07 4.31 -8.62
C GLY A 482 -21.07 4.30 -7.09
N ALA A 483 -19.93 4.01 -6.46
CA ALA A 483 -19.79 4.11 -5.01
C ALA A 483 -19.85 5.58 -4.55
N TYR A 484 -19.21 6.50 -5.28
CA TYR A 484 -19.34 7.94 -5.02
C TYR A 484 -20.78 8.41 -5.16
N ARG A 485 -21.45 8.09 -6.28
CA ARG A 485 -22.85 8.49 -6.51
C ARG A 485 -23.77 7.98 -5.41
N LEU A 486 -23.66 6.70 -5.04
CA LEU A 486 -24.47 6.13 -3.98
C LEU A 486 -24.18 6.78 -2.63
N PHE A 487 -22.92 6.99 -2.26
CA PHE A 487 -22.58 7.63 -0.98
C PHE A 487 -23.07 9.08 -0.91
N LEU A 488 -22.95 9.84 -2.01
CA LEU A 488 -23.50 11.20 -2.11
C LEU A 488 -25.03 11.19 -2.02
N ASN A 489 -25.72 10.17 -2.54
CA ASN A 489 -27.15 9.98 -2.30
C ASN A 489 -27.45 9.68 -0.84
N LEU A 490 -26.65 8.86 -0.15
CA LEU A 490 -26.83 8.63 1.28
C LEU A 490 -26.68 9.93 2.07
N ILE A 491 -25.74 10.80 1.71
CA ILE A 491 -25.58 12.14 2.31
C ILE A 491 -26.79 13.04 1.98
N GLY A 492 -27.21 13.08 0.72
CA GLY A 492 -27.96 14.20 0.16
C GLY A 492 -29.40 13.95 -0.26
N HIS A 493 -29.88 12.70 -0.32
CA HIS A 493 -31.19 12.41 -0.88
C HIS A 493 -32.32 13.15 -0.14
N ALA A 494 -33.33 13.58 -0.91
CA ALA A 494 -34.53 14.20 -0.36
C ALA A 494 -35.21 13.32 0.69
N ARG A 495 -35.59 13.92 1.82
CA ARG A 495 -36.38 13.24 2.86
C ARG A 495 -37.77 12.96 2.33
N SER A 496 -38.23 11.72 2.51
CA SER A 496 -39.56 11.26 2.10
C SER A 496 -40.60 11.40 3.19
#